data_AF-A0A812L3V6-F1
#
_entry.id   AF-A0A812L3V6-F1
#
_cell.length_a   1.000
_cell.length_b   1.000
_cell.length_c   1.000
_cell.angle_alpha   90.00
_cell.angle_beta   90.00
_cell.angle_gamma   90.00
#
_symmetry.space_group_name_H-M   'P 1'
#
loop_
_entity.id
_entity.type
_entity.pdbx_description
1 polymer ?
#
loop_
_entity_poly.entity_id
_entity_poly.type
_entity_poly.pdbx_seq_one_letter_code
_entity_poly.pdbx_strand_id
1 'polypeptide(L)'
;MVHLIEHLHQASVKLHQGQEVKMISVDLSDFAEFISVVQNRFIFSTCISRSKLSVEDSRRWYLQMTSNNWSRTHEKDTDTTTLAYGVKEMLQRQKFLQ
;
A
#
# COMPACT_ATOMS: atom_id res chain seq x y z
N MET A 1 -5.03 -13.10 -21.81
CA MET A 1 -4.74 -12.65 -20.43
C MET A 1 -3.33 -12.08 -20.26
N VAL A 2 -2.28 -12.66 -20.84
CA VAL A 2 -0.89 -12.17 -20.76
C VAL A 2 -0.75 -10.70 -21.19
N HIS A 3 -1.38 -10.31 -22.30
CA HIS A 3 -1.37 -8.92 -22.78
C HIS A 3 -2.01 -7.91 -21.80
N LEU A 4 -3.03 -8.28 -21.02
CA LEU A 4 -3.64 -7.35 -20.07
C LEU A 4 -2.69 -7.03 -18.92
N ILE A 5 -1.93 -8.03 -18.45
CA ILE A 5 -0.95 -7.88 -17.37
C ILE A 5 0.23 -7.01 -17.85
N GLU A 6 0.71 -7.21 -19.08
CA GLU A 6 1.75 -6.36 -19.68
C GLU A 6 1.32 -4.89 -19.81
N HIS A 7 0.10 -4.64 -20.31
CA HIS A 7 -0.40 -3.27 -20.44
C HIS A 7 -0.58 -2.59 -19.07
N LEU A 8 -1.06 -3.33 -18.06
CA LEU A 8 -1.16 -2.83 -16.69
C LEU A 8 0.21 -2.55 -16.06
N HIS A 9 1.20 -3.40 -16.34
CA HIS A 9 2.58 -3.20 -15.88
C HIS A 9 3.19 -1.93 -16.48
N GLN A 10 3.07 -1.75 -17.80
CA GLN A 10 3.58 -0.56 -18.48
C GLN A 10 2.88 0.73 -18.03
N ALA A 11 1.56 0.70 -17.82
CA ALA A 11 0.81 1.84 -17.30
C ALA A 11 1.22 2.20 -15.86
N SER A 12 1.47 1.20 -15.02
CA SER A 12 1.96 1.38 -13.66
C SER A 12 3.35 2.04 -13.64
N VAL A 13 4.29 1.56 -14.47
CA VAL A 13 5.65 2.14 -14.55
C VAL A 13 5.61 3.62 -14.97
N LYS A 14 4.74 3.98 -15.93
CA LYS A 14 4.59 5.37 -16.38
C LYS A 14 3.98 6.30 -15.33
N LEU A 15 3.11 5.81 -14.44
CA LEU A 15 2.52 6.60 -13.36
C LEU A 15 3.51 6.94 -12.24
N HIS A 16 4.59 6.16 -12.08
CA HIS A 16 5.56 6.33 -10.98
C HIS A 16 6.86 7.06 -11.41
N GLN A 17 7.04 7.38 -12.70
CA GLN A 17 8.17 8.18 -13.16
C GLN A 17 7.95 9.67 -12.85
N GLY A 18 8.41 10.11 -11.68
CA GLY A 18 8.56 11.55 -11.38
C GLY A 18 8.20 12.00 -9.96
N GLN A 19 7.55 11.18 -9.14
CA GLN A 19 7.33 11.52 -7.73
C GLN A 19 8.48 10.98 -6.88
N GLU A 20 9.29 11.87 -6.31
CA GLU A 20 10.17 11.50 -5.20
C GLU A 20 9.32 10.87 -4.09
N VAL A 21 9.50 9.57 -3.91
CA VAL A 21 8.79 8.80 -2.89
C VAL A 21 9.42 9.13 -1.55
N LYS A 22 8.90 10.16 -0.87
CA LYS A 22 9.35 10.55 0.47
C LYS A 22 9.02 9.41 1.45
N MET A 23 10.07 8.74 1.93
CA MET A 23 9.96 7.76 3.00
C MET A 23 9.86 8.47 4.35
N ILE A 24 9.04 7.93 5.25
CA ILE A 24 8.88 8.37 6.63
C ILE A 24 9.01 7.16 7.56
N SER A 25 9.50 7.42 8.77
CA SER A 25 9.47 6.47 9.88
C SER A 25 8.30 6.81 10.79
N VAL A 26 7.48 5.82 11.11
CA VAL A 26 6.28 5.97 11.93
C VAL A 26 6.44 5.08 13.16
N ASP A 27 6.28 5.64 14.36
CA ASP A 27 6.26 4.87 15.60
C ASP A 27 5.03 3.94 15.64
N LEU A 28 5.15 2.79 16.30
CA LEU A 28 4.01 1.86 16.40
C LEU A 28 2.81 2.45 17.13
N SER A 29 3.02 3.42 18.01
CA SER A 29 1.95 4.14 18.73
C SER A 29 1.15 5.02 17.78
N ASP A 30 1.85 5.83 16.97
CA ASP A 30 1.22 6.65 15.92
C ASP A 30 0.52 5.74 14.90
N PHE A 31 1.14 4.60 14.57
CA PHE A 31 0.55 3.63 13.66
C PHE A 31 -0.75 3.03 14.22
N ALA A 32 -0.84 2.80 15.53
CA ALA A 32 -2.07 2.35 16.16
C ALA A 32 -3.18 3.41 16.08
N GLU A 33 -2.83 4.68 16.29
CA GLU A 33 -3.77 5.80 16.09
C GLU A 33 -4.24 5.86 14.63
N PHE A 34 -3.32 5.74 13.68
CA PHE A 34 -3.63 5.65 12.25
C PHE A 34 -4.66 4.54 11.99
N ILE A 35 -4.42 3.32 12.49
CA ILE A 35 -5.36 2.20 12.32
C ILE A 35 -6.75 2.54 12.84
N SER A 36 -6.84 3.25 13.96
CA SER A 36 -8.13 3.60 14.55
C SER A 36 -8.97 4.55 13.70
N VAL A 37 -8.33 5.33 12.82
CA VAL A 37 -9.00 6.36 12.00
C VAL A 37 -9.14 5.98 10.52
N VAL A 38 -8.43 4.96 10.02
CA VAL A 38 -8.55 4.52 8.63
C VAL A 38 -9.92 3.87 8.39
N GLN A 39 -10.69 4.48 7.48
CA GLN A 39 -12.02 3.98 7.10
C GLN A 39 -11.97 3.05 5.88
N ASN A 40 -10.94 3.19 5.04
CA ASN A 40 -10.81 2.46 3.78
C ASN A 40 -9.87 1.24 3.95
N ARG A 41 -10.45 0.05 3.78
CA ARG A 41 -9.72 -1.23 3.93
C ARG A 41 -8.61 -1.40 2.90
N PHE A 42 -8.78 -0.86 1.70
CA PHE A 42 -7.75 -0.91 0.65
C PHE A 42 -6.54 -0.05 1.02
N ILE A 43 -6.75 1.16 1.55
CA ILE A 43 -5.68 2.01 2.06
C ILE A 43 -4.94 1.30 3.19
N PHE A 44 -5.68 0.77 4.19
CA PHE A 44 -5.07 -0.01 5.27
C PHE A 44 -4.21 -1.17 4.75
N SER A 45 -4.78 -2.03 3.88
CA SER A 45 -4.07 -3.18 3.31
C SER A 45 -2.84 -2.77 2.50
N THR A 46 -2.95 -1.69 1.74
CA THR A 46 -1.85 -1.16 0.92
C THR A 46 -0.74 -0.60 1.81
N CYS A 47 -1.08 0.19 2.81
CA CYS A 47 -0.14 0.74 3.78
C CYS A 47 0.63 -0.37 4.48
N ILE A 48 -0.05 -1.37 5.03
CA ILE A 48 0.60 -2.54 5.65
C ILE A 48 1.51 -3.25 4.65
N SER A 49 1.01 -3.58 3.44
CA SER A 49 1.77 -4.37 2.46
C SER A 49 3.03 -3.68 1.94
N ARG A 50 3.05 -2.35 1.98
CA ARG A 50 4.17 -1.51 1.51
C ARG A 50 5.03 -0.98 2.66
N SER A 51 4.69 -1.29 3.90
CA SER A 51 5.48 -0.87 5.06
C SER A 51 6.57 -1.88 5.35
N LYS A 52 7.71 -1.39 5.84
CA LYS A 52 8.81 -2.22 6.33
C LYS A 52 9.02 -1.98 7.81
N LEU A 53 8.92 -3.04 8.60
CA LEU A 53 9.24 -2.98 10.01
C LEU A 53 10.77 -2.85 10.18
N SER A 54 11.21 -1.85 10.93
CA SER A 54 12.61 -1.54 11.21
C SER A 54 12.81 -1.26 12.70
N VAL A 55 14.05 -1.44 13.18
CA VAL A 55 14.44 -1.15 14.55
C VAL A 55 15.49 -0.05 14.55
N GLU A 56 15.29 0.98 15.37
CA GLU A 56 16.29 2.01 15.65
C GLU A 56 16.90 1.76 17.04
N ASP A 57 18.22 1.89 17.14
CA ASP A 57 19.00 1.81 18.38
C ASP A 57 18.71 0.57 19.26
N SER A 58 18.30 -0.54 18.63
CA SER A 58 17.95 -1.81 19.29
C SER A 58 16.85 -1.73 20.36
N ARG A 59 16.07 -0.65 20.41
CA ARG A 59 15.06 -0.43 21.47
C ARG A 59 13.70 0.00 20.96
N ARG A 60 13.62 0.61 19.79
CA ARG A 60 12.36 1.16 19.27
C ARG A 60 12.07 0.62 17.87
N TRP A 61 10.83 0.17 17.71
CA TRP A 61 10.33 -0.37 16.46
C TRP A 61 9.57 0.72 15.71
N TYR A 62 9.82 0.81 14.41
CA TYR A 62 9.19 1.77 13.52
C TYR A 62 8.75 1.10 12.23
N LEU A 63 7.70 1.64 11.62
CA LEU A 63 7.30 1.30 10.26
C LEU A 63 7.84 2.34 9.30
N GLN A 64 8.65 1.89 8.35
CA GLN A 64 9.05 2.70 7.20
C GLN A 64 7.99 2.58 6.12
N MET A 65 7.43 3.71 5.71
CA MET A 65 6.45 3.78 4.63
C MET A 65 6.55 5.11 3.88
N THR A 66 5.85 5.23 2.76
CA THR A 66 5.82 6.49 2.01
C THR A 66 4.90 7.50 2.69
N SER A 67 5.21 8.80 2.62
CA SER A 67 4.32 9.84 3.16
C SER A 67 2.93 9.81 2.53
N ASN A 68 2.86 9.42 1.25
CA ASN A 68 1.60 9.24 0.53
C ASN A 68 0.78 8.05 1.04
N ASN A 69 1.39 7.00 1.59
CA ASN A 69 0.63 5.93 2.26
C ASN A 69 0.01 6.47 3.57
N TRP A 70 0.77 7.28 4.30
CA TRP A 70 0.35 7.81 5.59
C TRP A 70 -0.77 8.85 5.48
N SER A 71 -0.74 9.72 4.47
CA SER A 71 -1.68 10.85 4.35
C SER A 71 -3.10 10.48 3.90
N ARG A 72 -3.37 9.21 3.58
CA ARG A 72 -4.65 8.77 2.95
C ARG A 72 -5.67 8.22 3.93
N THR A 73 -5.50 8.48 5.23
CA THR A 73 -6.37 7.96 6.30
C THR A 73 -7.86 8.26 6.11
N HIS A 74 -8.17 9.41 5.51
CA HIS A 74 -9.53 9.90 5.33
C HIS A 74 -10.13 9.62 3.95
N GLU A 75 -9.40 8.97 3.05
CA GLU A 75 -9.95 8.56 1.76
C GLU A 75 -11.06 7.52 2.00
N LYS A 76 -12.26 7.78 1.46
CA LYS A 76 -13.38 6.85 1.55
C LYS A 76 -13.19 5.68 0.58
N ASP A 77 -13.87 4.57 0.82
CA ASP A 77 -14.00 3.52 -0.19
C ASP A 77 -14.70 4.09 -1.43
N THR A 78 -14.14 3.80 -2.59
CA THR A 78 -14.70 4.14 -3.91
C THR A 78 -14.83 2.87 -4.75
N ASP A 79 -15.66 2.90 -5.79
CA ASP A 79 -15.79 1.77 -6.72
C ASP A 79 -14.44 1.35 -7.33
N THR A 80 -13.55 2.33 -7.54
CA THR A 80 -12.18 2.09 -8.02
C THR A 80 -11.34 1.28 -7.03
N THR A 81 -11.46 1.53 -5.72
CA THR A 81 -10.75 0.73 -4.71
C THR A 81 -11.28 -0.70 -4.61
N THR A 82 -12.57 -0.90 -4.83
CA THR A 82 -13.21 -2.23 -4.90
C THR A 82 -12.69 -3.01 -6.11
N LEU A 83 -12.60 -2.37 -7.28
CA LEU A 83 -12.04 -2.99 -8.48
C LEU A 83 -10.56 -3.36 -8.31
N ALA A 84 -9.76 -2.50 -7.69
CA ALA A 84 -8.36 -2.79 -7.40
C ALA A 84 -8.19 -4.02 -6.49
N TYR A 85 -9.09 -4.22 -5.53
CA TYR A 85 -9.10 -5.43 -4.69
C TYR A 85 -9.43 -6.69 -5.50
N GLY A 86 -10.47 -6.63 -6.35
CA GLY A 86 -10.84 -7.73 -7.22
C GLY A 86 -9.70 -8.18 -8.14
N VAL A 87 -8.99 -7.22 -8.77
CA VAL A 87 -7.82 -7.53 -9.61
C VAL A 87 -6.67 -8.12 -8.78
N LYS A 88 -6.38 -7.56 -7.60
CA LYS A 88 -5.33 -8.08 -6.71
C LYS A 88 -5.62 -9.52 -6.27
N GLU A 89 -6.84 -9.83 -5.86
CA GLU A 89 -7.24 -11.18 -5.46
C GLU A 89 -7.15 -12.17 -6.63
N MET A 90 -7.61 -11.77 -7.82
CA MET A 90 -7.50 -12.61 -9.03
C MET A 90 -6.04 -12.95 -9.34
N LEU A 91 -5.13 -11.97 -9.27
CA LEU A 91 -3.69 -12.19 -9.49
C LEU A 91 -3.07 -13.08 -8.40
N GLN A 92 -3.44 -12.91 -7.14
CA GLN A 92 -2.96 -13.76 -6.04
C GLN A 92 -3.42 -15.21 -6.19
N ARG A 93 -4.68 -15.45 -6.61
CA ARG A 93 -5.19 -16.79 -6.89
C ARG A 93 -4.47 -17.45 -8.05
N GLN A 94 -4.14 -16.71 -9.11
CA GLN A 94 -3.39 -17.26 -10.25
C GLN A 94 -1.98 -17.70 -9.87
N LYS A 95 -1.30 -16.96 -8.96
CA LYS A 95 0.03 -17.36 -8.47
C LYS A 95 0.03 -18.63 -7.60
N PHE A 96 -1.12 -18.97 -7.00
CA PHE A 96 -1.27 -20.20 -6.20
C PHE A 96 -1.60 -21.44 -7.04
N LEU A 97 -1.95 -21.25 -8.32
CA LEU A 97 -2.31 -22.31 -9.26
C LEU A 97 -1.20 -22.60 -10.30
N GLN A 98 -0.04 -21.98 -10.15
CA GLN A 98 1.20 -22.23 -10.91
C GLN A 98 2.25 -22.81 -9.99
#